data_AF-A0A844YWS1-F1
#
_entry.id   AF-A0A844YWS1-F1
#
_cell.length_a   1.000
_cell.length_b   1.000
_cell.length_c   1.000
_cell.angle_alpha   90.00
_cell.angle_beta   90.00
_cell.angle_gamma   90.00
#
_symmetry.space_group_name_H-M   'P 1'
#
loop_
_entity.id
_entity.type
_entity.pdbx_description
1 polymer ?
#
loop_
_entity_poly.entity_id
_entity_poly.type
_entity_poly.pdbx_seq_one_letter_code
_entity_poly.pdbx_strand_id
1 'polypeptide(L)' 'MKPTDRSELKTNATIMSGRLKLMSHPERLLMLCRMDEGEVSVNELVELSGLSQSSVSQHLALLREEDVV' A
#
# COMPACT_ATOMS: atom_id res chain seq x y z
N MET A 1 -12.17 5.99 -27.34
CA MET A 1 -11.00 6.10 -26.45
C MET A 1 -9.84 6.62 -27.30
N LYS A 2 -9.24 7.78 -26.98
CA LYS A 2 -8.10 8.30 -27.75
C LYS A 2 -6.89 7.35 -27.56
N PRO A 3 -5.97 7.22 -28.53
CA PRO A 3 -4.75 6.47 -28.31
C PRO A 3 -3.97 7.15 -27.18
N THR A 4 -3.75 6.46 -26.08
CA THR A 4 -2.96 6.98 -24.97
C THR A 4 -1.53 7.23 -25.46
N ASP A 5 -0.96 8.38 -25.13
CA ASP A 5 0.43 8.69 -25.42
C ASP A 5 1.32 7.59 -24.81
N ARG A 6 2.17 6.99 -25.64
CA ARG A 6 3.06 5.90 -25.22
C ARG A 6 4.02 6.35 -24.12
N SER A 7 4.38 7.63 -24.07
CA SER A 7 5.21 8.21 -23.02
C SER A 7 4.47 8.24 -21.69
N GLU A 8 3.24 8.74 -21.69
CA GLU A 8 2.37 8.80 -20.52
C GLU A 8 2.08 7.39 -19.97
N LEU A 9 1.80 6.43 -20.86
CA LEU A 9 1.61 5.02 -20.47
C LEU A 9 2.84 4.44 -19.76
N LYS A 10 4.06 4.72 -20.25
CA LYS A 10 5.30 4.21 -19.62
C LYS A 10 5.54 4.83 -18.25
N THR A 11 5.27 6.13 -18.10
CA THR A 11 5.36 6.82 -16.82
C THR A 11 4.39 6.22 -15.82
N ASN A 12 3.11 6.07 -16.20
CA ASN A 12 2.09 5.47 -15.35
C ASN A 12 2.44 4.02 -14.97
N ALA A 13 2.91 3.22 -15.92
CA ALA A 13 3.34 1.85 -15.65
C ALA A 13 4.50 1.79 -14.64
N THR A 14 5.47 2.70 -14.75
CA THR A 14 6.60 2.79 -13.80
C THR A 14 6.10 3.12 -12.39
N ILE A 15 5.25 4.15 -12.25
CA ILE A 15 4.70 4.57 -10.96
C ILE A 15 3.88 3.43 -10.34
N MET A 16 2.96 2.84 -11.09
CA MET A 16 2.12 1.74 -10.60
C MET A 16 2.93 0.52 -10.22
N SER A 17 3.98 0.18 -10.97
CA SER A 17 4.86 -0.94 -10.62
C SER A 17 5.58 -0.74 -9.29
N GLY A 18 5.96 0.50 -8.96
CA GLY A 18 6.54 0.87 -7.67
C GLY A 18 5.55 0.62 -6.52
N ARG A 19 4.32 1.14 -6.65
CA ARG A 19 3.25 0.94 -5.67
C ARG A 19 2.91 -0.54 -5.49
N LEU A 20 2.76 -1.28 -6.60
CA LEU A 20 2.50 -2.72 -6.55
C LEU A 20 3.63 -3.47 -5.83
N LYS A 21 4.89 -3.13 -6.09
CA LYS A 21 6.04 -3.72 -5.40
C LYS A 21 5.99 -3.46 -3.90
N LEU A 22 5.60 -2.25 -3.47
CA LEU A 22 5.43 -1.93 -2.06
C LEU A 22 4.31 -2.75 -1.42
N MET A 23 3.17 -2.88 -2.11
CA MET A 23 2.02 -3.66 -1.68
C MET A 23 2.27 -5.18 -1.68
N SER A 24 3.28 -5.68 -2.42
CA SER A 24 3.58 -7.12 -2.58
C SER A 24 4.19 -7.77 -1.33
N HIS A 25 3.62 -7.51 -0.15
CA HIS A 25 4.00 -8.07 1.13
C HIS A 25 2.73 -8.56 1.85
N PRO A 26 2.65 -9.82 2.33
CA PRO A 26 1.41 -10.41 2.85
C PRO A 26 0.75 -9.57 3.94
N GLU A 27 1.53 -9.12 4.91
CA GLU A 27 1.05 -8.33 6.05
C GLU A 27 0.59 -6.93 5.63
N ARG A 28 1.21 -6.34 4.60
CA ARG A 28 0.74 -5.05 4.04
C ARG A 28 -0.59 -5.22 3.33
N LEU A 29 -0.74 -6.27 2.52
CA LEU A 29 -2.03 -6.56 1.87
C LEU A 29 -3.12 -6.82 2.90
N LEU A 30 -2.83 -7.57 3.97
CA LEU A 30 -3.78 -7.84 5.04
C LEU A 30 -4.23 -6.54 5.74
N MET A 31 -3.29 -5.65 6.07
CA MET A 31 -3.62 -4.35 6.65
C MET A 31 -4.44 -3.48 5.68
N LEU A 32 -4.08 -3.44 4.40
CA LEU A 32 -4.81 -2.68 3.37
C LEU A 32 -6.25 -3.20 3.20
N CYS A 33 -6.45 -4.52 3.15
CA CYS A 33 -7.79 -5.11 3.12
C CYS A 33 -8.61 -4.71 4.35
N ARG A 34 -8.01 -4.73 5.54
CA ARG A 34 -8.71 -4.30 6.75
C ARG A 34 -9.06 -2.80 6.74
N MET A 35 -8.20 -1.95 6.18
CA MET A 35 -8.45 -0.51 6.05
C MET A 35 -9.55 -0.20 5.03
N ASP A 36 -9.68 -1.02 3.97
CA ASP A 36 -10.76 -0.92 2.98
C ASP A 36 -12.14 -1.20 3.59
N GLU A 37 -12.22 -2.04 4.62
CA GLU A 37 -13.45 -2.33 5.37
C GLU A 37 -13.93 -1.15 6.24
N GLY A 38 -13.08 -0.15 6.47
CA GLY A 38 -13.41 1.07 7.22
C GLY A 38 -12.30 1.52 8.18
N GLU A 39 -12.62 2.50 9.01
CA GLU A 39 -11.67 3.04 10.00
C GLU A 39 -11.13 1.92 10.92
N VAL A 40 -9.83 1.98 11.18
CA VAL A 40 -9.10 0.99 11.99
C VAL A 40 -7.95 1.66 12.72
N SER A 41 -7.74 1.28 13.98
CA SER A 41 -6.62 1.76 14.77
C SER A 41 -5.33 1.00 14.48
N VAL A 42 -4.18 1.62 14.77
CA VAL A 42 -2.87 0.95 14.64
C VAL A 42 -2.78 -0.29 15.52
N ASN A 43 -3.41 -0.28 16.71
CA ASN A 43 -3.41 -1.45 17.60
C ASN A 43 -4.19 -2.62 17.00
N GLU A 44 -5.33 -2.36 16.34
CA GLU A 44 -6.05 -3.42 15.62
C GLU A 44 -5.21 -4.00 14.46
N LEU A 45 -4.42 -3.18 13.76
CA LEU A 45 -3.51 -3.65 12.71
C LEU A 45 -2.35 -4.48 13.27
N VAL A 46 -1.86 -4.15 14.46
CA VAL A 46 -0.86 -4.95 15.21
C VAL A 46 -1.42 -6.32 15.55
N GLU A 47 -2.61 -6.39 16.15
CA GLU A 47 -3.28 -7.65 16.47
C GLU A 47 -3.57 -8.48 15.22
N LEU A 48 -4.05 -7.84 14.14
CA LEU A 48 -4.37 -8.52 12.89
C LEU A 48 -3.14 -9.10 12.18
N SER A 49 -2.04 -8.33 12.12
CA SER A 49 -0.84 -8.73 11.37
C SER A 49 0.10 -9.64 12.17
N GLY A 50 -0.05 -9.70 13.50
CA GLY A 50 0.89 -10.40 14.39
C GLY A 50 2.28 -9.76 14.44
N LEU A 51 2.44 -8.57 13.86
CA LEU A 51 3.70 -7.82 13.85
C LEU A 51 3.83 -6.94 15.09
N SER A 52 5.06 -6.52 15.40
CA SER A 52 5.27 -5.50 16.42
C SER A 52 4.70 -4.14 15.98
N GLN A 53 4.35 -3.28 16.95
CA GLN A 53 3.88 -1.92 16.68
C GLN A 53 4.89 -1.08 15.87
N SER A 54 6.20 -1.27 16.09
CA SER A 54 7.23 -0.58 15.32
C SER A 54 7.27 -1.07 13.87
N SER A 55 7.13 -2.37 13.63
CA SER A 55 7.03 -2.94 12.28
C SER A 55 5.79 -2.44 11.53
N VAL A 56 4.62 -2.43 12.19
CA VAL A 56 3.38 -1.88 11.60
C VAL A 56 3.55 -0.41 11.27
N SER A 57 4.10 0.39 12.20
CA SER A 57 4.34 1.81 11.98
C SER A 57 5.28 2.07 10.81
N GLN A 58 6.33 1.24 10.67
CA GLN A 58 7.25 1.33 9.54
C GLN A 58 6.56 0.97 8.21
N HIS A 59 5.72 -0.06 8.18
CA HIS A 59 4.93 -0.39 7.00
C HIS A 59 3.96 0.72 6.62
N LEU A 60 3.25 1.31 7.58
CA LEU A 60 2.34 2.44 7.34
C LEU A 60 3.09 3.68 6.85
N ALA A 61 4.28 3.97 7.37
CA ALA A 61 5.11 5.07 6.89
C ALA A 61 5.49 4.88 5.41
N LEU A 62 5.96 3.70 5.02
CA LEU A 62 6.29 3.39 3.63
C LEU A 62 5.06 3.49 2.70
N LEU A 63 3.90 3.00 3.14
CA LEU A 63 2.65 3.08 2.37
C LEU A 63 2.20 4.53 2.16
N ARG A 64 2.36 5.40 3.16
CA ARG A 64 2.07 6.84 3.04
C ARG A 64 3.05 7.56 2.12
N GLU A 65 4.34 7.23 2.18
CA GLU A 65 5.37 7.84 1.32
C GLU A 65 5.08 7.62 -0.18
N GLU A 66 4.50 6.49 -0.54
CA GLU A 66 4.13 6.15 -1.92
C GLU A 66 2.66 6.52 -2.28
N ASP A 67 1.95 7.20 -1.38
CA ASP A 67 0.55 7.63 -1.55
C ASP A 67 -0.37 6.44 -1.85
N VAL A 68 -0.20 5.36 -1.06
CA VAL A 68 -1.04 4.15 -1.08
C VAL A 68 -2.12 4.20 0.01
N VAL A 69 -1.84 4.86 1.15
CA VAL A 69 -2.77 5.08 2.28
C VAL A 69 -2.72 6.50 2.80
#